data_AF-A0AAN0JQC5-F1
#
_entry.id   AF-A0AAN0JQC5-F1
#
_cell.length_a   1.000
_cell.length_b   1.000
_cell.length_c   1.000
_cell.angle_alpha   90.00
_cell.angle_beta   90.00
_cell.angle_gamma   90.00
#
_symmetry.space_group_name_H-M   'P 1'
#
loop_
_entity.id
_entity.type
_entity.pdbx_description
1 polymer ?
#
loop_
_entity_poly.entity_id
_entity_poly.type
_entity_poly.pdbx_seq_one_letter_code
_entity_poly.pdbx_strand_id
1 'polypeptide(L)'
;MDNFPLDSAGVWTEQEALSIYKGKMERLRMLYMGQLSRLGYLLQERRRRFLQEWQAVGGAREKALLPSEGGNKHDIAYRCYRKRTLEQGLLERKQKLKRVTATLDLYTKKELKDTNRSHYQHLVKLQQQLKANNSTPCTTTGCNQLSLPFAAKCSKHIVEDSKQQLYTSCSYTGPNGTTCNNPVPKYLEPLLCGGHWDQGEVVIPSDTESDSDHDDDDNDERKDDDDDVKVKNEN
;
A
#
# COMPACT_ATOMS: atom_id res chain seq x y z
N MET A 1 -21.02 43.00 5.95
CA MET A 1 -21.96 42.72 4.84
C MET A 1 -21.79 43.90 3.91
N ASP A 2 -20.81 43.80 3.02
CA ASP A 2 -20.44 44.91 2.17
C ASP A 2 -21.43 44.93 1.02
N ASN A 3 -22.41 45.83 1.13
CA ASN A 3 -23.43 46.03 0.12
C ASN A 3 -22.75 46.74 -1.05
N PHE A 4 -22.43 46.00 -2.11
CA PHE A 4 -21.84 46.55 -3.32
C PHE A 4 -22.89 47.43 -4.01
N PRO A 5 -22.67 48.75 -4.13
CA PRO A 5 -23.71 49.70 -4.55
C PRO A 5 -24.28 49.50 -5.98
N LEU A 6 -23.74 48.55 -6.76
CA LEU A 6 -23.99 48.38 -8.20
C LEU A 6 -24.45 46.97 -8.61
N ASP A 7 -24.81 46.09 -7.66
CA ASP A 7 -25.41 44.77 -7.94
C ASP A 7 -26.69 44.87 -8.81
N SER A 8 -27.31 46.05 -8.86
CA SER A 8 -28.50 46.38 -9.65
C SER A 8 -28.22 46.87 -11.08
N ALA A 9 -26.96 47.16 -11.46
CA ALA A 9 -26.61 47.75 -12.75
C ALA A 9 -26.14 46.74 -13.82
N GLY A 10 -25.89 45.48 -13.43
CA GLY A 10 -25.50 44.39 -14.35
C GLY A 10 -24.13 44.55 -15.04
N VAL A 11 -23.37 45.61 -14.72
CA VAL A 11 -22.05 45.90 -15.28
C VAL A 11 -21.05 46.06 -14.14
N TRP A 12 -20.04 45.21 -14.12
CA TRP A 12 -18.99 45.19 -13.10
C TRP A 12 -17.77 45.96 -13.57
N THR A 13 -17.22 46.81 -12.70
CA THR A 13 -15.88 47.38 -12.94
C THR A 13 -14.80 46.33 -12.68
N GLU A 14 -13.62 46.49 -13.30
CA GLU A 14 -12.49 45.55 -13.14
C GLU A 14 -12.10 45.37 -11.66
N GLN A 15 -12.09 46.46 -10.88
CA GLN A 15 -11.74 46.44 -9.46
C GLN A 15 -12.76 45.64 -8.62
N GLU A 16 -14.04 45.76 -8.91
CA GLU A 16 -15.09 45.00 -8.24
C GLU A 16 -15.03 43.51 -8.61
N ALA A 17 -14.80 43.21 -9.89
CA ALA A 17 -14.61 41.84 -10.36
C ALA A 17 -13.43 41.17 -9.62
N LEU A 18 -12.28 41.87 -9.52
CA LEU A 18 -11.11 41.39 -8.79
C LEU A 18 -11.39 41.20 -7.29
N SER A 19 -12.15 42.11 -6.66
CA SER A 19 -12.56 41.99 -5.25
C SER A 19 -13.41 40.73 -5.02
N ILE A 20 -14.36 40.47 -5.92
CA ILE A 20 -15.19 39.26 -5.89
C ILE A 20 -14.34 38.00 -6.08
N TYR A 21 -13.42 38.00 -7.04
CA TYR A 21 -12.51 36.87 -7.25
C TYR A 21 -11.64 36.63 -6.02
N LYS A 22 -11.09 37.67 -5.41
CA LYS A 22 -10.31 37.57 -4.17
C LYS A 22 -11.12 36.94 -3.04
N GLY A 23 -12.34 37.42 -2.80
CA GLY A 23 -13.23 36.85 -1.79
C GLY A 23 -13.61 35.38 -2.07
N LYS A 24 -13.81 35.02 -3.35
CA LYS A 24 -14.04 33.62 -3.76
C LYS A 24 -12.80 32.75 -3.51
N MET A 25 -11.60 33.24 -3.83
CA MET A 25 -10.34 32.52 -3.61
C MET A 25 -10.04 32.32 -2.13
N GLU A 26 -10.29 33.33 -1.30
CA GLU A 26 -10.17 33.22 0.16
C GLU A 26 -11.16 32.21 0.74
N ARG A 27 -12.42 32.23 0.29
CA ARG A 27 -13.42 31.24 0.69
C ARG A 27 -13.01 29.81 0.28
N LEU A 28 -12.52 29.64 -0.94
CA LEU A 28 -12.04 28.35 -1.43
C LEU A 28 -10.85 27.84 -0.60
N ARG A 29 -9.90 28.73 -0.28
CA ARG A 29 -8.76 28.43 0.61
C ARG A 29 -9.23 27.95 1.99
N MET A 30 -10.19 28.63 2.61
CA MET A 30 -10.75 28.23 3.89
C MET A 30 -11.40 26.85 3.84
N LEU A 31 -12.16 26.56 2.77
CA LEU A 31 -12.77 25.24 2.56
C LEU A 31 -11.73 24.14 2.43
N TYR A 32 -10.66 24.35 1.67
CA TYR A 32 -9.56 23.38 1.56
C TYR A 32 -8.84 23.17 2.89
N MET A 33 -8.57 24.23 3.65
CA MET A 33 -7.97 24.11 4.98
C MET A 33 -8.86 23.28 5.93
N GLY A 34 -10.19 23.46 5.85
CA GLY A 34 -11.15 22.64 6.57
C GLY A 34 -11.11 21.16 6.15
N GLN A 35 -11.04 20.88 4.83
CA GLN A 35 -10.92 19.52 4.31
C GLN A 35 -9.64 18.82 4.78
N LEU A 36 -8.50 19.53 4.72
CA LEU A 36 -7.21 19.01 5.16
C LEU A 36 -7.21 18.72 6.67
N SER A 37 -7.76 19.63 7.47
CA SER A 37 -7.90 19.44 8.93
C SER A 37 -8.75 18.21 9.26
N ARG A 38 -9.88 18.03 8.54
CA ARG A 38 -10.75 16.85 8.68
C ARG A 38 -10.04 15.56 8.27
N LEU A 39 -9.29 15.58 7.16
CA LEU A 39 -8.50 14.44 6.71
C LEU A 39 -7.44 14.07 7.74
N GLY A 40 -6.72 15.06 8.29
CA GLY A 40 -5.75 14.86 9.37
C GLY A 40 -6.37 14.17 10.58
N TYR A 41 -7.51 14.66 11.05
CA TYR A 41 -8.25 14.03 12.15
C TYR A 41 -8.65 12.57 11.83
N LEU A 42 -9.22 12.32 10.64
CA LEU A 42 -9.63 10.96 10.24
C LEU A 42 -8.45 9.98 10.18
N LEU A 43 -7.30 10.43 9.69
CA LEU A 43 -6.08 9.63 9.64
C LEU A 43 -5.54 9.35 11.04
N GLN A 44 -5.51 10.35 11.91
CA GLN A 44 -5.10 10.20 13.31
C GLN A 44 -6.01 9.22 14.06
N GLU A 45 -7.33 9.35 13.89
CA GLU A 45 -8.32 8.48 14.52
C GLU A 45 -8.26 7.05 13.99
N ARG A 46 -8.07 6.86 12.67
CA ARG A 46 -7.83 5.52 12.09
C ARG A 46 -6.55 4.90 12.63
N ARG A 47 -5.46 5.66 12.73
CA ARG A 47 -4.19 5.19 13.32
C ARG A 47 -4.37 4.79 14.78
N ARG A 48 -5.08 5.61 15.57
CA ARG A 48 -5.37 5.34 16.99
C ARG A 48 -6.14 4.01 17.15
N ARG A 49 -7.22 3.83 16.40
CA ARG A 49 -8.00 2.57 16.41
C ARG A 49 -7.16 1.38 16.01
N PHE A 50 -6.39 1.50 14.93
CA PHE A 50 -5.49 0.45 14.47
C PHE A 50 -4.50 0.02 15.55
N LEU A 51 -3.87 0.98 16.25
CA LEU A 51 -2.92 0.69 17.32
C LEU A 51 -3.60 0.03 18.54
N GLN A 52 -4.79 0.50 18.92
CA GLN A 52 -5.56 -0.11 20.02
C GLN A 52 -5.95 -1.56 19.71
N GLU A 53 -6.49 -1.80 18.52
CA GLU A 53 -6.81 -3.15 18.05
C GLU A 53 -5.56 -4.02 17.92
N TRP A 54 -4.43 -3.45 17.47
CA TRP A 54 -3.15 -4.15 17.39
C TRP A 54 -2.64 -4.59 18.75
N GLN A 55 -2.77 -3.74 19.78
CA GLN A 55 -2.45 -4.12 21.16
C GLN A 55 -3.40 -5.20 21.69
N ALA A 56 -4.71 -5.06 21.44
CA ALA A 56 -5.73 -5.99 21.94
C ALA A 56 -5.62 -7.40 21.32
N VAL A 57 -5.23 -7.52 20.05
CA VAL A 57 -5.10 -8.81 19.33
C VAL A 57 -3.73 -9.49 19.61
N GLY A 58 -2.90 -8.91 20.49
CA GLY A 58 -1.62 -9.51 20.88
C GLY A 58 -0.48 -9.27 19.89
N GLY A 59 -0.50 -8.16 19.13
CA GLY A 59 0.61 -7.75 18.27
C GLY A 59 1.94 -7.57 19.01
N ALA A 60 1.90 -7.42 20.35
CA ALA A 60 3.09 -7.48 21.21
C ALA A 60 3.79 -8.86 21.23
N ARG A 61 3.09 -9.96 20.96
CA ARG A 61 3.69 -11.30 20.78
C ARG A 61 4.35 -11.46 19.41
N GLU A 62 3.81 -10.83 18.36
CA GLU A 62 4.38 -10.87 16.99
C GLU A 62 5.65 -9.99 16.87
N LYS A 63 5.81 -8.98 17.75
CA LYS A 63 7.10 -8.26 17.94
C LYS A 63 8.28 -9.20 18.22
N ALA A 64 8.04 -10.36 18.83
CA ALA A 64 9.09 -11.33 19.16
C ALA A 64 9.50 -12.22 17.96
N LEU A 65 8.76 -12.20 16.84
CA LEU A 65 9.08 -12.93 15.60
C LEU A 65 9.61 -12.03 14.48
N LEU A 66 9.75 -10.72 14.72
CA LEU A 66 10.27 -9.80 13.70
C LEU A 66 11.82 -9.80 13.74
N PRO A 67 12.49 -9.90 12.58
CA PRO A 67 13.94 -9.81 12.49
C PRO A 67 14.45 -8.52 13.14
N SER A 68 15.56 -8.67 13.87
CA SER A 68 16.28 -7.59 14.52
C SER A 68 16.72 -6.53 13.49
N GLU A 69 16.47 -5.27 13.85
CA GLU A 69 17.14 -4.05 13.37
C GLU A 69 17.51 -3.98 11.88
N GLY A 70 16.53 -3.63 11.03
CA GLY A 70 16.80 -3.25 9.64
C GLY A 70 15.56 -2.95 8.79
N GLY A 71 14.40 -3.51 9.14
CA GLY A 71 13.17 -3.30 8.38
C GLY A 71 12.51 -1.93 8.65
N ASN A 72 12.12 -1.22 7.59
CA ASN A 72 11.32 0.00 7.71
C ASN A 72 10.03 -0.31 8.51
N LYS A 73 9.87 0.34 9.67
CA LYS A 73 8.74 0.12 10.61
C LYS A 73 7.38 0.27 9.93
N HIS A 74 7.31 1.09 8.88
CA HIS A 74 6.12 1.28 8.07
C HIS A 74 5.75 0.01 7.28
N ASP A 75 6.71 -0.66 6.64
CA ASP A 75 6.44 -1.85 5.83
C ASP A 75 5.95 -3.04 6.66
N ILE A 76 6.48 -3.17 7.88
CA ILE A 76 6.04 -4.19 8.82
C ILE A 76 4.58 -3.92 9.23
N ALA A 77 4.25 -2.67 9.60
CA ALA A 77 2.89 -2.28 9.94
C ALA A 77 1.91 -2.49 8.77
N TYR A 78 2.32 -2.15 7.54
CA TYR A 78 1.53 -2.39 6.33
C TYR A 78 1.31 -3.87 6.05
N ARG A 79 2.32 -4.74 6.24
CA ARG A 79 2.18 -6.19 6.10
C ARG A 79 1.18 -6.77 7.11
N CYS A 80 1.29 -6.38 8.38
CA CYS A 80 0.36 -6.82 9.42
C CYS A 80 -1.07 -6.32 9.17
N TYR A 81 -1.23 -5.06 8.75
CA TYR A 81 -2.53 -4.51 8.37
C TYR A 81 -3.13 -5.28 7.19
N ARG A 82 -2.38 -5.47 6.10
CA ARG A 82 -2.81 -6.22 4.92
C ARG A 82 -3.23 -7.65 5.30
N LYS A 83 -2.43 -8.36 6.10
CA LYS A 83 -2.74 -9.72 6.58
C LYS A 83 -4.07 -9.74 7.35
N ARG A 84 -4.27 -8.81 8.30
CA ARG A 84 -5.52 -8.70 9.08
C ARG A 84 -6.72 -8.36 8.20
N THR A 85 -6.61 -7.40 7.29
CA THR A 85 -7.71 -7.02 6.39
C THR A 85 -8.10 -8.19 5.49
N LEU A 86 -7.13 -8.97 5.02
CA LEU A 86 -7.37 -10.20 4.28
C LEU A 86 -8.06 -11.27 5.16
N GLU A 87 -7.59 -11.49 6.38
CA GLU A 87 -8.20 -12.43 7.34
C GLU A 87 -9.65 -12.04 7.69
N GLN A 88 -9.91 -10.76 7.93
CA GLN A 88 -11.26 -10.22 8.16
C GLN A 88 -12.16 -10.43 6.93
N GLY A 89 -11.67 -10.10 5.73
CA GLY A 89 -12.43 -10.34 4.49
C GLY A 89 -12.71 -11.82 4.23
N LEU A 90 -11.77 -12.71 4.55
CA LEU A 90 -11.98 -14.17 4.49
C LEU A 90 -13.02 -14.63 5.51
N LEU A 91 -13.01 -14.09 6.72
CA LEU A 91 -13.97 -14.42 7.77
C LEU A 91 -15.38 -13.95 7.39
N GLU A 92 -15.54 -12.70 6.95
CA GLU A 92 -16.80 -12.14 6.46
C GLU A 92 -17.39 -12.98 5.32
N ARG A 93 -16.55 -13.37 4.36
CA ARG A 93 -16.96 -14.27 3.28
C ARG A 93 -17.41 -15.62 3.81
N LYS A 94 -16.66 -16.25 4.71
CA LYS A 94 -17.05 -17.54 5.33
C LYS A 94 -18.39 -17.42 6.05
N GLN A 95 -18.62 -16.34 6.79
CA GLN A 95 -19.90 -16.07 7.44
C GLN A 95 -21.02 -15.88 6.42
N LYS A 96 -20.79 -15.12 5.35
CA LYS A 96 -21.75 -14.95 4.25
C LYS A 96 -22.10 -16.27 3.57
N LEU A 97 -21.10 -17.12 3.32
CA LEU A 97 -21.31 -18.47 2.76
C LEU A 97 -22.15 -19.34 3.71
N LYS A 98 -21.89 -19.30 5.01
CA LYS A 98 -22.71 -20.01 6.02
C LYS A 98 -24.16 -19.55 5.99
N ARG A 99 -24.40 -18.23 5.96
CA ARG A 99 -25.76 -17.65 5.87
C ARG A 99 -26.49 -18.09 4.61
N VAL A 100 -25.85 -17.97 3.44
CA VAL A 100 -26.43 -18.38 2.16
C VAL A 100 -26.70 -19.90 2.11
N THR A 101 -25.83 -20.70 2.71
CA THR A 101 -26.04 -22.16 2.78
C THR A 101 -27.24 -22.50 3.66
N ALA A 102 -27.36 -21.88 4.84
CA ALA A 102 -28.50 -22.07 5.72
C ALA A 102 -29.83 -21.64 5.07
N THR A 103 -29.84 -20.55 4.29
CA THR A 103 -31.06 -20.15 3.56
C THR A 103 -31.43 -21.14 2.46
N LEU A 104 -30.46 -21.67 1.73
CA LEU A 104 -30.70 -22.72 0.73
C LEU A 104 -31.25 -24.00 1.36
N ASP A 105 -30.75 -24.39 2.53
CA ASP A 105 -31.24 -25.57 3.27
C ASP A 105 -32.68 -25.38 3.77
N LEU A 106 -33.09 -24.14 4.09
CA LEU A 106 -34.48 -23.86 4.42
C LEU A 106 -35.39 -23.94 3.20
N TYR A 107 -34.92 -23.48 2.04
CA TYR A 107 -35.64 -23.61 0.77
C TYR A 107 -35.84 -25.06 0.37
N THR A 108 -34.83 -25.92 0.58
CA THR A 108 -34.92 -27.35 0.29
C THR A 108 -35.87 -28.05 1.27
N LYS A 109 -35.74 -27.79 2.57
CA LYS A 109 -36.60 -28.40 3.62
C LYS A 109 -38.07 -28.03 3.52
N LYS A 110 -38.38 -26.80 3.10
CA LYS A 110 -39.76 -26.32 2.95
C LYS A 110 -40.34 -26.54 1.56
N GLU A 111 -39.59 -27.16 0.65
CA GLU A 111 -39.99 -27.37 -0.75
C GLU A 111 -40.37 -26.05 -1.48
N LEU A 112 -39.78 -24.93 -1.07
CA LEU A 112 -40.06 -23.58 -1.59
C LEU A 112 -39.22 -23.21 -2.82
N LYS A 113 -38.57 -24.20 -3.43
CA LYS A 113 -37.68 -23.95 -4.58
C LYS A 113 -38.45 -23.39 -5.78
N ASP A 114 -39.67 -23.87 -6.00
CA ASP A 114 -40.47 -23.49 -7.17
C ASP A 114 -41.30 -22.23 -6.94
N THR A 115 -41.75 -21.98 -5.70
CA THR A 115 -42.51 -20.77 -5.34
C THR A 115 -41.66 -19.50 -5.42
N ASN A 116 -40.37 -19.59 -5.10
CA ASN A 116 -39.41 -18.49 -5.15
C ASN A 116 -38.19 -18.82 -6.02
N ARG A 117 -38.44 -19.38 -7.22
CA ARG A 117 -37.41 -19.90 -8.13
C ARG A 117 -36.28 -18.92 -8.45
N SER A 118 -36.61 -17.66 -8.74
CA SER A 118 -35.61 -16.62 -9.04
C SER A 118 -34.67 -16.37 -7.86
N HIS A 119 -35.22 -16.22 -6.65
CA HIS A 119 -34.43 -16.00 -5.44
C HIS A 119 -33.59 -17.23 -5.08
N TYR A 120 -34.14 -18.42 -5.22
CA TYR A 120 -33.41 -19.68 -5.04
C TYR A 120 -32.21 -19.79 -6.00
N GLN A 121 -32.43 -19.54 -7.30
CA GLN A 121 -31.36 -19.55 -8.31
C GLN A 121 -30.27 -18.52 -8.02
N HIS A 122 -30.66 -17.31 -7.58
CA HIS A 122 -29.70 -16.29 -7.15
C HIS A 122 -28.86 -16.74 -5.96
N LEU A 123 -29.47 -17.34 -4.93
CA LEU A 123 -28.77 -17.88 -3.76
C LEU A 123 -27.80 -19.03 -4.14
N VAL A 124 -28.20 -19.93 -5.05
CA VAL A 124 -27.32 -21.00 -5.56
C VAL A 124 -26.10 -20.42 -6.28
N LYS A 125 -26.32 -19.44 -7.18
CA LYS A 125 -25.24 -18.76 -7.90
C LYS A 125 -24.31 -18.02 -6.93
N LEU A 126 -24.86 -17.32 -5.95
CA LEU A 126 -24.10 -16.63 -4.91
C LEU A 126 -23.31 -17.61 -4.04
N GLN A 127 -23.89 -18.77 -3.68
CA GLN A 127 -23.19 -19.82 -2.95
C GLN A 127 -21.99 -20.34 -3.76
N GLN A 128 -22.17 -20.58 -5.06
CA GLN A 128 -21.10 -21.03 -5.96
C GLN A 128 -19.99 -19.98 -6.06
N GLN A 129 -20.33 -18.70 -6.18
CA GLN A 129 -19.34 -17.60 -6.18
C GLN A 129 -18.60 -17.48 -4.85
N LEU A 130 -19.30 -17.62 -3.72
CA LEU A 130 -18.69 -17.58 -2.38
C LEU A 130 -17.88 -18.84 -2.06
N LYS A 131 -18.17 -19.98 -2.70
CA LYS A 131 -17.32 -21.18 -2.68
C LYS A 131 -16.13 -21.06 -3.63
N ALA A 132 -16.31 -20.37 -4.76
CA ALA A 132 -15.28 -20.10 -5.75
C ALA A 132 -14.28 -19.06 -5.22
N ASN A 133 -13.37 -19.51 -4.38
CA ASN A 133 -12.07 -18.89 -4.16
C ASN A 133 -11.11 -19.95 -4.65
N ASN A 134 -10.46 -19.71 -5.79
CA ASN A 134 -9.37 -20.59 -6.22
C ASN A 134 -9.82 -22.05 -6.42
N SER A 135 -11.07 -22.33 -6.82
CA SER A 135 -11.51 -23.74 -7.01
C SER A 135 -11.04 -24.31 -8.35
N THR A 136 -10.50 -23.46 -9.22
CA THR A 136 -9.88 -23.91 -10.47
C THR A 136 -8.48 -24.41 -10.15
N PRO A 137 -8.16 -25.68 -10.50
CA PRO A 137 -6.79 -26.14 -10.42
C PRO A 137 -5.92 -25.26 -11.31
N CYS A 138 -4.66 -25.10 -10.93
CA CYS A 138 -3.68 -24.44 -11.77
C CYS A 138 -3.66 -25.11 -13.15
N THR A 139 -3.71 -24.30 -14.20
CA THR A 139 -3.65 -24.80 -15.60
C THR A 139 -2.29 -25.38 -15.98
N THR A 140 -1.29 -25.36 -15.10
CA THR A 140 0.03 -25.96 -15.36
C THR A 140 -0.06 -27.48 -15.20
N THR A 141 0.41 -28.21 -16.20
CA THR A 141 0.39 -29.68 -16.24
C THR A 141 1.10 -30.27 -15.03
N GLY A 142 0.42 -31.17 -14.30
CA GLY A 142 0.97 -31.79 -13.09
C GLY A 142 0.89 -30.94 -11.81
N CYS A 143 0.31 -29.74 -11.86
CA CYS A 143 0.13 -28.90 -10.69
C CYS A 143 -1.22 -29.16 -9.99
N ASN A 144 -1.17 -29.64 -8.74
CA ASN A 144 -2.36 -29.83 -7.91
C ASN A 144 -2.67 -28.62 -7.00
N GLN A 145 -1.98 -27.49 -7.20
CA GLN A 145 -2.22 -26.27 -6.45
C GLN A 145 -3.38 -25.49 -7.06
N LEU A 146 -4.08 -24.76 -6.21
CA LEU A 146 -5.20 -23.91 -6.62
C LEU A 146 -4.71 -22.64 -7.32
N SER A 147 -5.40 -22.20 -8.37
CA SER A 147 -5.06 -20.95 -9.07
C SER A 147 -5.33 -19.74 -8.19
N LEU A 148 -4.64 -18.62 -8.42
CA LEU A 148 -4.92 -17.36 -7.72
C LEU A 148 -6.27 -16.78 -8.14
N PRO A 149 -6.88 -15.91 -7.31
CA PRO A 149 -8.14 -15.26 -7.68
C PRO A 149 -7.95 -14.48 -8.98
N PHE A 150 -8.88 -14.66 -9.93
CA PHE A 150 -8.85 -14.03 -11.24
C PHE A 150 -7.62 -14.39 -12.11
N ALA A 151 -6.88 -15.45 -11.77
CA ALA A 151 -5.76 -15.96 -12.55
C ALA A 151 -5.93 -17.46 -12.87
N ALA A 152 -5.31 -17.90 -13.96
CA ALA A 152 -5.32 -19.31 -14.39
C ALA A 152 -4.22 -20.15 -13.72
N LYS A 153 -3.26 -19.50 -13.04
CA LYS A 153 -2.08 -20.12 -12.44
C LYS A 153 -2.06 -19.94 -10.91
N CYS A 154 -1.44 -20.89 -10.19
CA CYS A 154 -1.24 -20.81 -8.74
C CYS A 154 -0.14 -19.82 -8.38
N SER A 155 0.07 -19.56 -7.09
CA SER A 155 1.13 -18.65 -6.64
C SER A 155 2.51 -19.03 -7.20
N LYS A 156 2.86 -20.32 -7.26
CA LYS A 156 4.16 -20.77 -7.77
C LYS A 156 4.31 -20.60 -9.29
N HIS A 157 3.23 -20.75 -10.04
CA HIS A 157 3.23 -20.68 -11.50
C HIS A 157 2.72 -19.33 -12.04
N ILE A 158 2.46 -18.35 -11.18
CA ILE A 158 1.86 -17.08 -11.60
C ILE A 158 2.78 -16.28 -12.54
N VAL A 159 4.09 -16.53 -12.48
CA VAL A 159 5.09 -15.94 -13.35
C VAL A 159 5.02 -16.53 -14.78
N GLU A 160 4.51 -17.76 -14.94
CA GLU A 160 4.32 -18.41 -16.23
C GLU A 160 3.06 -17.90 -16.98
N ASP A 161 2.20 -17.13 -16.30
CA ASP A 161 0.98 -16.60 -16.91
C ASP A 161 1.32 -15.41 -17.81
N SER A 162 1.14 -15.57 -19.11
CA SER A 162 1.42 -14.52 -20.10
C SER A 162 0.57 -13.26 -19.90
N LYS A 163 -0.57 -13.37 -19.20
CA LYS A 163 -1.47 -12.25 -18.93
C LYS A 163 -1.22 -11.59 -17.57
N GLN A 164 -0.38 -12.17 -16.71
CA GLN A 164 -0.12 -11.60 -15.40
C GLN A 164 0.77 -10.35 -15.50
N GLN A 165 0.37 -9.28 -14.79
CA GLN A 165 1.11 -8.03 -14.71
C GLN A 165 1.65 -7.72 -13.31
N LEU A 166 1.20 -8.42 -12.28
CA LEU A 166 1.49 -8.06 -10.88
C LEU A 166 2.77 -8.70 -10.31
N TYR A 167 3.20 -9.84 -10.85
CA TYR A 167 4.31 -10.63 -10.31
C TYR A 167 5.42 -10.80 -11.35
N THR A 168 6.65 -10.96 -10.88
CA THR A 168 7.86 -11.29 -11.65
C THR A 168 8.74 -12.26 -10.84
N SER A 169 9.72 -12.90 -11.46
CA SER A 169 10.69 -13.74 -10.73
C SER A 169 11.61 -12.88 -9.85
N CYS A 170 12.10 -13.47 -8.77
CA CYS A 170 13.05 -12.84 -7.87
C CYS A 170 14.39 -12.56 -8.59
N SER A 171 14.94 -11.37 -8.40
CA SER A 171 16.19 -10.93 -9.04
C SER A 171 17.47 -11.47 -8.38
N TYR A 172 17.37 -12.29 -7.33
CA TYR A 172 18.52 -12.84 -6.64
C TYR A 172 19.22 -13.91 -7.48
N THR A 173 20.54 -13.77 -7.60
CA THR A 173 21.43 -14.75 -8.21
C THR A 173 22.36 -15.28 -7.13
N GLY A 174 22.31 -16.59 -6.87
CA GLY A 174 23.14 -17.21 -5.85
C GLY A 174 24.61 -17.35 -6.30
N PRO A 175 25.51 -17.76 -5.38
CA PRO A 175 26.95 -17.89 -5.63
C PRO A 175 27.31 -18.83 -6.79
N ASN A 176 26.44 -19.80 -7.09
CA ASN A 176 26.63 -20.78 -8.16
C ASN A 176 25.92 -20.39 -9.47
N GLY A 177 25.45 -19.14 -9.60
CA GLY A 177 24.70 -18.65 -10.77
C GLY A 177 23.22 -19.09 -10.81
N THR A 178 22.72 -19.78 -9.78
CA THR A 178 21.32 -20.21 -9.71
C THR A 178 20.40 -19.01 -9.45
N THR A 179 19.48 -18.73 -10.39
CA THR A 179 18.49 -17.66 -10.27
C THR A 179 17.27 -18.10 -9.47
N CYS A 180 16.73 -17.20 -8.65
CA CYS A 180 15.53 -17.49 -7.86
C CYS A 180 14.24 -17.33 -8.68
N ASN A 181 13.47 -18.41 -8.83
CA ASN A 181 12.18 -18.36 -9.54
C ASN A 181 10.98 -18.01 -8.65
N ASN A 182 11.21 -17.57 -7.41
CA ASN A 182 10.10 -17.20 -6.53
C ASN A 182 9.35 -15.97 -7.07
N PRO A 183 8.01 -16.00 -7.15
CA PRO A 183 7.23 -14.85 -7.56
C PRO A 183 7.31 -13.71 -6.54
N VAL A 184 7.66 -12.52 -7.03
CA VAL A 184 7.76 -11.27 -6.29
C VAL A 184 6.83 -10.24 -6.94
N PRO A 185 6.06 -9.46 -6.16
CA PRO A 185 5.29 -8.36 -6.72
C PRO A 185 6.18 -7.31 -7.41
N LYS A 186 5.79 -6.85 -8.61
CA LYS A 186 6.59 -5.88 -9.40
C LYS A 186 6.80 -4.52 -8.73
N TYR A 187 6.01 -4.18 -7.72
CA TYR A 187 6.14 -2.92 -6.99
C TYR A 187 7.21 -2.95 -5.89
N LEU A 188 7.87 -4.10 -5.66
CA LEU A 188 8.95 -4.19 -4.68
C LEU A 188 10.28 -3.79 -5.33
N GLU A 189 10.98 -2.85 -4.70
CA GLU A 189 12.35 -2.50 -5.04
C GLU A 189 13.21 -2.73 -3.78
N PRO A 190 14.19 -3.65 -3.82
CA PRO A 190 14.53 -4.56 -4.92
C PRO A 190 13.51 -5.72 -5.08
N LEU A 191 13.48 -6.35 -6.27
CA LEU A 191 12.62 -7.49 -6.63
C LEU A 191 13.05 -8.81 -5.96
N LEU A 192 13.19 -8.79 -4.64
CA LEU A 192 13.61 -9.94 -3.84
C LEU A 192 12.39 -10.66 -3.23
N CYS A 193 12.48 -11.99 -3.09
CA CYS A 193 11.48 -12.77 -2.37
C CYS A 193 11.74 -12.69 -0.86
N GLY A 194 10.77 -13.09 -0.01
CA GLY A 194 10.91 -12.98 1.45
C GLY A 194 12.18 -13.63 2.01
N GLY A 195 12.58 -14.80 1.48
CA GLY A 195 13.80 -15.48 1.92
C GLY A 195 15.09 -14.72 1.57
N HIS A 196 15.11 -13.97 0.46
CA HIS A 196 16.28 -13.20 0.03
C HIS A 196 16.25 -11.75 0.54
N TRP A 197 15.08 -11.23 0.90
CA TRP A 197 14.95 -9.96 1.61
C TRP A 197 15.65 -10.01 2.97
N ASP A 198 15.45 -11.11 3.71
CA ASP A 198 16.01 -11.28 5.06
C ASP A 198 17.52 -11.59 5.05
N GLN A 199 18.09 -11.93 3.88
CA GLN A 199 19.50 -12.30 3.72
C GLN A 199 20.42 -11.12 3.35
N GLY A 200 19.87 -9.94 3.06
CA GLY A 200 20.63 -8.68 3.11
C GLY A 200 21.78 -8.48 2.12
N GLU A 201 21.94 -9.30 1.08
CA GLU A 201 22.99 -9.08 0.07
C GLU A 201 22.42 -8.54 -1.23
N VAL A 202 22.38 -7.21 -1.32
CA VAL A 202 22.20 -6.50 -2.59
C VAL A 202 23.55 -6.53 -3.31
N VAL A 203 23.70 -7.39 -4.31
CA VAL A 203 24.83 -7.27 -5.25
C VAL A 203 24.53 -6.06 -6.14
N ILE A 204 25.04 -4.89 -5.74
CA ILE A 204 25.14 -3.73 -6.63
C ILE A 204 26.29 -4.05 -7.60
N PRO A 205 26.05 -4.11 -8.93
CA PRO A 205 27.14 -4.18 -9.90
C PRO A 205 28.06 -2.98 -9.68
N SER A 206 29.32 -3.24 -9.39
CA SER A 206 30.34 -2.21 -9.22
C SER A 206 30.70 -1.63 -10.60
N ASP A 207 30.12 -0.49 -10.94
CA ASP A 207 30.69 0.37 -11.97
C ASP A 207 32.02 0.90 -11.42
N THR A 208 33.12 0.35 -11.94
CA THR A 208 34.48 0.81 -11.66
C THR A 208 34.80 1.90 -12.67
N GLU A 209 34.41 3.14 -12.37
CA GLU A 209 35.05 4.31 -12.99
C GLU A 209 36.39 4.53 -12.29
N SER A 210 37.45 4.22 -13.01
CA SER A 210 38.83 4.49 -12.62
C SER A 210 39.15 5.95 -12.93
N ASP A 211 39.00 6.84 -11.94
CA ASP A 211 39.61 8.16 -11.98
C ASP A 211 41.05 8.05 -11.46
N SER A 212 42.00 8.28 -12.37
CA SER A 212 43.42 8.39 -12.09
C SER A 212 43.73 9.78 -11.57
N ASP A 213 44.19 9.86 -10.31
CA ASP A 213 44.72 11.07 -9.68
C ASP A 213 45.91 11.64 -10.47
N HIS A 214 45.85 12.94 -10.78
CA HIS A 214 46.99 13.74 -11.23
C HIS A 214 47.26 14.78 -10.14
N ASP A 215 48.30 14.52 -9.35
CA ASP A 215 48.85 15.47 -8.39
C ASP A 215 49.69 16.51 -9.15
N ASP A 216 49.24 17.77 -9.18
CA ASP A 216 50.11 18.89 -9.44
C ASP A 216 50.12 19.79 -8.20
N ASP A 217 51.25 19.69 -7.49
CA ASP A 217 51.76 20.64 -6.51
C ASP A 217 51.80 22.06 -7.10
N ASP A 218 51.18 23.02 -6.44
CA ASP A 218 51.68 24.41 -6.51
C ASP A 218 51.47 25.12 -5.17
N ASN A 219 52.62 25.29 -4.53
CA ASN A 219 52.92 26.07 -3.35
C ASN A 219 53.05 27.55 -3.78
N ASP A 220 52.18 28.45 -3.32
CA ASP A 220 52.52 29.87 -3.28
C ASP A 220 51.99 30.57 -2.03
N GLU A 221 52.91 31.32 -1.45
CA GLU A 221 52.87 32.04 -0.19
C GLU A 221 51.89 33.21 -0.27
N ARG A 222 51.20 33.53 0.86
CA ARG A 222 51.44 34.79 1.61
C ARG A 222 50.36 35.12 2.66
N LYS A 223 50.89 35.39 3.86
CA LYS A 223 50.62 36.50 4.79
C LYS A 223 49.35 36.48 5.64
N ASP A 224 49.56 36.12 6.90
CA ASP A 224 49.34 36.92 8.11
C ASP A 224 48.46 38.17 7.95
N ASP A 225 47.35 38.19 8.68
CA ASP A 225 46.96 39.35 9.49
C ASP A 225 46.20 38.84 10.73
N ASP A 226 46.78 39.10 11.89
CA ASP A 226 46.19 38.98 13.21
C ASP A 226 44.95 39.88 13.32
N ASP A 227 43.88 39.40 13.96
CA ASP A 227 43.20 40.24 14.96
C ASP A 227 42.43 39.40 15.99
N ASP A 228 42.90 39.59 17.21
CA ASP A 228 42.41 39.17 18.50
C ASP A 228 41.02 39.80 18.78
N VAL A 229 40.14 39.11 19.51
CA VAL A 229 39.27 39.69 20.58
C VAL A 229 38.46 38.55 21.23
N LYS A 230 39.08 37.98 22.26
CA LYS A 230 38.58 37.89 23.65
C LYS A 230 37.10 37.57 23.91
N VAL A 231 36.93 36.34 24.37
CA VAL A 231 35.90 35.81 25.28
C VAL A 231 35.46 36.80 26.38
N LYS A 232 34.15 36.95 26.59
CA LYS A 232 33.54 37.07 27.93
C LYS A 232 32.22 36.31 28.00
N ASN A 233 32.27 35.20 28.74
CA ASN A 233 31.14 34.59 29.46
C ASN A 233 30.78 35.43 30.69
N GLU A 234 29.66 35.04 31.34
CA GLU A 234 29.01 35.57 32.55
C GLU A 234 27.96 36.65 32.21
N ASN A 235 26.65 36.44 32.38
CA ASN A 235 25.91 35.79 33.49
C ASN A 235 24.54 35.32 32.99
#